data_AF-M3GYQ4-F1
#
_entry.id   AF-M3GYQ4-F1
#
_cell.length_a   1.000
_cell.length_b   1.000
_cell.length_c   1.000
_cell.angle_alpha   90.00
_cell.angle_beta   90.00
_cell.angle_gamma   90.00
#
_symmetry.space_group_name_H-M   'P 1'
#
loop_
_entity.id
_entity.type
_entity.pdbx_description
1 polymer ?
#
loop_
_entity_poly.entity_id
_entity_poly.type
_entity_poly.pdbx_seq_one_letter_code
_entity_poly.pdbx_strand_id
1 'polypeptide(L)'
;AFHGVGEAEVVINVGVSGPGVVKRALEKVRGASFDVVAETVKKTAFKITRIGQLVGQMASERLGVKFGIVDLSLAPTPAVGDSVARVLEEMGLERVGTHGTTAALALLNDAVKKGGVMACNQGRRA
;
A
#
# COMPACT_ATOMS: atom_id res chain seq x y z
N ALA A 1 13.47 -0.58 -12.58
CA ALA A 1 14.16 0.07 -11.45
C ALA A 1 15.61 0.29 -11.82
N PHE A 2 16.24 1.36 -11.35
CA PHE A 2 17.64 1.72 -11.58
C PHE A 2 18.24 2.25 -10.26
N HIS A 3 19.50 1.92 -9.95
CA HIS A 3 20.20 2.41 -8.75
C HIS A 3 20.91 3.72 -9.09
N GLY A 4 20.45 4.82 -8.48
CA GLY A 4 20.85 6.18 -8.84
C GLY A 4 22.29 6.53 -8.47
N VAL A 5 22.90 7.46 -9.22
CA VAL A 5 24.19 8.05 -8.85
C VAL A 5 24.00 8.90 -7.58
N GLY A 6 24.83 8.67 -6.56
CA GLY A 6 24.75 9.33 -5.26
C GLY A 6 24.00 8.55 -4.18
N GLU A 7 23.39 7.42 -4.53
CA GLU A 7 22.87 6.45 -3.55
C GLU A 7 24.01 5.72 -2.82
N ALA A 8 23.69 5.04 -1.71
CA ALA A 8 24.65 4.18 -1.02
C ALA A 8 25.19 3.09 -1.97
N GLU A 9 26.43 2.64 -1.73
CA GLU A 9 27.06 1.59 -2.56
C GLU A 9 26.19 0.33 -2.69
N VAL A 10 25.51 -0.04 -1.59
CA VAL A 10 24.50 -1.10 -1.55
C VAL A 10 23.34 -0.63 -0.66
N VAL A 11 22.10 -0.82 -1.11
CA VAL A 11 20.88 -0.49 -0.35
C VAL A 11 19.81 -1.55 -0.58
N ILE A 12 18.98 -1.79 0.45
CA ILE A 12 17.81 -2.66 0.35
C ILE A 12 16.56 -1.80 0.37
N ASN A 13 15.76 -1.88 -0.69
CA ASN A 13 14.42 -1.30 -0.75
C ASN A 13 13.38 -2.42 -0.74
N VAL A 14 12.25 -2.21 -0.06
CA VAL A 14 11.19 -3.22 0.06
C VAL A 14 9.93 -2.73 -0.63
N GLY A 15 9.45 -3.51 -1.59
CA GLY A 15 8.11 -3.35 -2.16
C GLY A 15 7.13 -4.27 -1.45
N VAL A 16 5.96 -3.75 -1.07
CA VAL A 16 4.88 -4.56 -0.48
C VAL A 16 3.64 -4.48 -1.36
N SER A 17 3.02 -5.64 -1.62
CA SER A 17 1.72 -5.74 -2.28
C SER A 17 0.59 -5.74 -1.26
N GLY A 18 -0.50 -5.03 -1.57
CA GLY A 18 -1.66 -4.86 -0.70
C GLY A 18 -3.08 -5.05 -1.26
N PRO A 19 -3.37 -5.21 -2.58
CA PRO A 19 -4.75 -5.15 -3.07
C PRO A 19 -5.71 -6.12 -2.38
N GLY A 20 -5.32 -7.37 -2.20
CA GLY A 20 -6.15 -8.40 -1.57
C GLY A 20 -6.42 -8.11 -0.10
N VAL A 21 -5.46 -7.52 0.61
CA VAL A 21 -5.63 -7.10 2.02
C VAL A 21 -6.60 -5.92 2.10
N VAL A 22 -6.47 -4.94 1.19
CA VAL A 22 -7.37 -3.80 1.10
C VAL A 22 -8.79 -4.25 0.75
N LYS A 23 -8.95 -5.13 -0.24
CA LYS A 23 -10.25 -5.71 -0.61
C LYS A 23 -10.93 -6.38 0.59
N ARG A 24 -10.22 -7.25 1.31
CA ARG A 24 -10.74 -7.94 2.51
C ARG A 24 -11.12 -6.96 3.63
N ALA A 25 -10.46 -5.81 3.73
CA ALA A 25 -10.84 -4.77 4.68
C ALA A 25 -12.14 -4.06 4.25
N LEU A 26 -12.29 -3.80 2.95
CA LEU A 26 -13.48 -3.15 2.38
C LEU A 26 -14.74 -4.02 2.43
N GLU A 27 -14.61 -5.34 2.32
CA GLU A 27 -15.71 -6.29 2.51
C GLU A 27 -16.46 -6.10 3.84
N LYS A 28 -15.78 -5.57 4.86
CA LYS A 28 -16.34 -5.33 6.20
C LYS A 28 -17.09 -4.01 6.35
N VAL A 29 -17.00 -3.14 5.34
CA VAL A 29 -17.58 -1.78 5.35
C VAL A 29 -18.42 -1.50 4.09
N ARG A 30 -18.96 -2.55 3.46
CA ARG A 30 -19.87 -2.41 2.32
C ARG A 30 -21.06 -1.50 2.66
N GLY A 31 -21.35 -0.56 1.76
CA GLY A 31 -22.45 0.41 1.94
C GLY A 31 -22.19 1.52 2.95
N ALA A 32 -20.99 1.58 3.56
CA ALA A 32 -20.62 2.68 4.44
C ALA A 32 -20.32 3.98 3.67
N SER A 33 -20.23 5.10 4.39
CA SER A 33 -19.86 6.39 3.79
C SER A 33 -18.43 6.40 3.25
N PHE A 34 -18.14 7.31 2.33
CA PHE A 34 -16.80 7.45 1.74
C PHE A 34 -15.71 7.74 2.78
N ASP A 35 -16.02 8.45 3.87
CA ASP A 35 -15.07 8.69 4.96
C ASP A 35 -14.63 7.39 5.63
N VAL A 36 -15.58 6.46 5.85
CA VAL A 36 -15.29 5.14 6.44
C VAL A 36 -14.46 4.29 5.49
N VAL A 37 -14.79 4.31 4.20
CA VAL A 37 -14.01 3.62 3.15
C VAL A 37 -12.58 4.15 3.11
N ALA A 38 -12.39 5.46 3.04
CA ALA A 38 -11.08 6.10 3.00
C ALA A 38 -10.25 5.80 4.27
N GLU A 39 -10.85 5.88 5.46
CA GLU A 39 -10.16 5.55 6.71
C GLU A 39 -9.78 4.06 6.78
N THR A 40 -10.62 3.18 6.25
CA THR A 40 -10.35 1.73 6.19
C THR A 40 -9.16 1.43 5.29
N VAL A 41 -9.10 2.05 4.10
CA VAL A 41 -7.95 1.94 3.21
C VAL A 41 -6.69 2.51 3.88
N LYS A 42 -6.77 3.72 4.46
CA LYS A 42 -5.63 4.39 5.10
C LYS A 42 -5.03 3.55 6.23
N LYS A 43 -5.86 3.05 7.14
CA LYS A 43 -5.43 2.18 8.27
C LYS A 43 -4.83 0.86 7.78
N THR A 44 -5.36 0.31 6.68
CA THR A 44 -4.85 -0.92 6.08
C THR A 44 -3.48 -0.69 5.44
N ALA A 45 -3.34 0.37 4.64
CA ALA A 45 -2.07 0.79 4.05
C ALA A 45 -0.98 1.07 5.10
N PHE A 46 -1.34 1.71 6.21
CA PHE A 46 -0.43 1.90 7.35
C PHE A 46 0.13 0.56 7.86
N LYS A 47 -0.74 -0.42 8.14
CA LYS A 47 -0.32 -1.74 8.66
C LYS A 47 0.57 -2.49 7.66
N ILE A 48 0.20 -2.48 6.38
CA ILE A 48 1.01 -3.11 5.32
C ILE A 48 2.40 -2.48 5.26
N THR A 49 2.47 -1.15 5.30
CA THR A 49 3.74 -0.41 5.27
C THR A 49 4.62 -0.72 6.49
N ARG A 50 4.03 -0.82 7.70
CA ARG A 50 4.76 -1.21 8.92
C ARG A 50 5.36 -2.61 8.84
N ILE A 51 4.64 -3.56 8.24
CA ILE A 51 5.17 -4.91 8.00
C ILE A 51 6.35 -4.84 7.01
N GLY A 52 6.22 -4.05 5.94
CA GLY A 52 7.33 -3.81 5.00
C GLY A 52 8.59 -3.26 5.67
N GLN A 53 8.42 -2.31 6.61
CA GLN A 53 9.54 -1.77 7.38
C GLN A 53 10.22 -2.83 8.25
N LEU A 54 9.42 -3.66 8.94
CA LEU A 54 9.96 -4.74 9.76
C LEU A 54 10.78 -5.72 8.92
N VAL A 55 10.26 -6.14 7.76
CA VAL A 55 10.97 -7.04 6.84
C VAL A 55 12.24 -6.40 6.30
N GLY A 56 12.17 -5.12 5.91
CA GLY A 56 13.34 -4.36 5.44
C GLY A 56 14.44 -4.23 6.49
N GLN A 57 14.07 -3.97 7.73
CA GLN A 57 15.01 -3.90 8.85
C GLN A 57 15.67 -5.25 9.12
N MET A 58 14.89 -6.35 9.17
CA MET A 58 15.46 -7.70 9.36
C MET A 58 16.42 -8.08 8.23
N ALA A 59 16.08 -7.75 6.98
CA ALA A 59 16.95 -8.02 5.83
C ALA A 59 18.24 -7.20 5.90
N SER A 60 18.13 -5.92 6.27
CA SER A 60 19.25 -5.00 6.47
C SER A 60 20.22 -5.49 7.56
N GLU A 61 19.71 -5.91 8.72
CA GLU A 61 20.51 -6.43 9.82
C GLU A 61 21.23 -7.73 9.44
N ARG A 62 20.56 -8.66 8.76
CA ARG A 62 21.15 -9.94 8.35
C ARG A 62 22.21 -9.81 7.27
N LEU A 63 22.06 -8.83 6.38
CA LEU A 63 22.97 -8.61 5.25
C LEU A 63 24.06 -7.58 5.56
N GLY A 64 23.95 -6.83 6.67
CA GLY A 64 24.88 -5.74 6.99
C GLY A 64 24.80 -4.57 6.00
N VAL A 65 23.67 -4.40 5.32
CA VAL A 65 23.45 -3.40 4.26
C VAL A 65 22.41 -2.40 4.72
N LYS A 66 22.53 -1.12 4.33
CA LYS A 66 21.57 -0.07 4.72
C LYS A 66 20.17 -0.35 4.17
N PHE A 67 19.16 -0.19 5.02
CA PHE A 67 17.78 -0.15 4.61
C PHE A 67 17.44 1.22 4.01
N GLY A 68 16.80 1.22 2.84
CA GLY A 68 16.30 2.41 2.16
C GLY A 68 14.83 2.65 2.45
N ILE A 69 13.98 2.57 1.42
CA ILE A 69 12.55 2.88 1.52
C ILE A 69 11.67 1.63 1.55
N VAL A 70 10.45 1.81 2.06
CA VAL A 70 9.32 0.94 1.74
C VAL A 70 8.48 1.64 0.69
N ASP A 71 8.20 0.92 -0.40
CA ASP A 71 7.17 1.32 -1.36
C ASP A 71 5.95 0.42 -1.21
N LEU A 72 4.80 1.05 -0.95
CA LEU A 72 3.52 0.37 -0.96
C LEU A 72 2.93 0.51 -2.34
N SER A 73 2.93 -0.58 -3.09
CA SER A 73 2.23 -0.63 -4.37
C SER A 73 0.97 -1.46 -4.22
N LEU A 74 -0.12 -0.99 -4.81
CA LEU A 74 -1.26 -1.84 -5.10
C LEU A 74 -1.05 -2.56 -6.45
N ALA A 75 0.19 -2.93 -6.78
CA ALA A 75 0.48 -3.54 -8.07
C ALA A 75 -0.30 -4.86 -8.24
N PRO A 76 -0.74 -5.17 -9.47
CA PRO A 76 -1.40 -6.44 -9.73
C PRO A 76 -0.42 -7.57 -9.48
N THR A 77 -0.85 -8.56 -8.71
CA THR A 77 -0.14 -9.83 -8.64
C THR A 77 -0.86 -10.84 -9.53
N PRO A 78 -0.17 -11.88 -10.02
CA PRO A 78 -0.83 -12.97 -10.75
C PRO A 78 -1.77 -13.80 -9.85
N ALA A 79 -1.80 -13.53 -8.54
CA ALA A 79 -2.67 -14.23 -7.62
C ALA A 79 -4.13 -13.82 -7.82
N VAL A 80 -4.97 -14.82 -8.08
CA VAL A 80 -6.41 -14.62 -8.26
C VAL A 80 -7.00 -13.96 -7.01
N GLY A 81 -7.64 -12.81 -7.19
CA GLY A 81 -8.27 -12.04 -6.11
C GLY A 81 -7.41 -10.93 -5.49
N ASP A 82 -6.17 -10.76 -5.96
CA ASP A 82 -5.24 -9.71 -5.52
C ASP A 82 -5.06 -8.65 -6.62
N SER A 83 -6.15 -7.94 -6.92
CA SER A 83 -6.24 -6.98 -8.03
C SER A 83 -6.91 -5.67 -7.61
N VAL A 84 -6.37 -4.56 -8.10
CA VAL A 84 -6.96 -3.21 -7.95
C VAL A 84 -8.35 -3.15 -8.53
N ALA A 85 -8.61 -3.81 -9.67
CA ALA A 85 -9.95 -3.83 -10.27
C ALA A 85 -11.00 -4.35 -9.27
N ARG A 86 -10.64 -5.42 -8.54
CA ARG A 86 -11.52 -6.02 -7.52
C ARG A 86 -11.67 -5.14 -6.30
N VAL A 87 -10.65 -4.35 -5.94
CA VAL A 87 -10.76 -3.33 -4.88
C VAL A 87 -11.75 -2.24 -5.29
N LEU A 88 -11.65 -1.74 -6.52
CA LEU A 88 -12.54 -0.68 -7.03
C LEU A 88 -13.99 -1.16 -7.19
N GLU A 89 -14.19 -2.40 -7.64
CA GLU A 89 -15.51 -3.05 -7.66
C GLU A 89 -16.07 -3.21 -6.24
N GLU A 90 -15.24 -3.60 -5.28
CA GLU A 90 -15.61 -3.72 -3.87
C GLU A 90 -15.99 -2.38 -3.21
N MET A 91 -15.47 -1.26 -3.73
CA MET A 91 -15.88 0.09 -3.31
C MET A 91 -17.29 0.48 -3.81
N GLY A 92 -17.93 -0.36 -4.63
CA GLY A 92 -19.32 -0.19 -5.09
C GLY A 92 -19.48 0.01 -6.59
N LEU A 93 -18.43 -0.17 -7.40
CA LEU A 93 -18.54 -0.15 -8.85
C LEU A 93 -19.01 -1.51 -9.37
N GLU A 94 -19.94 -1.53 -10.33
CA GLU A 94 -20.36 -2.77 -10.99
C GLU A 94 -19.19 -3.43 -11.74
N ARG A 95 -18.38 -2.62 -12.42
CA ARG A 95 -17.21 -3.06 -13.17
C ARG A 95 -16.18 -1.95 -13.26
N VAL A 96 -14.90 -2.28 -13.13
CA VAL A 96 -13.83 -1.29 -13.36
C VAL A 96 -13.92 -0.72 -14.80
N GLY A 97 -13.76 0.59 -14.93
CA GLY A 97 -13.92 1.32 -16.19
C GLY A 97 -15.29 1.95 -16.39
N THR A 98 -16.29 1.62 -15.56
CA THR A 98 -17.56 2.35 -15.54
C THR A 98 -17.42 3.74 -14.91
N HIS A 99 -18.49 4.53 -14.98
CA HIS A 99 -18.63 5.84 -14.37
C HIS A 99 -18.28 5.78 -12.87
N GLY A 100 -17.48 6.74 -12.39
CA GLY A 100 -16.99 6.75 -11.01
C GLY A 100 -15.68 5.99 -10.75
N THR A 101 -15.18 5.19 -11.72
CA THR A 101 -13.90 4.47 -11.57
C THR A 101 -12.72 5.39 -11.22
N THR A 102 -12.60 6.52 -11.91
CA THR A 102 -11.52 7.48 -11.66
C THR A 102 -11.61 8.09 -10.27
N ALA A 103 -12.82 8.39 -9.78
CA ALA A 103 -13.03 8.93 -8.44
C ALA A 103 -12.69 7.90 -7.36
N ALA A 104 -13.13 6.65 -7.52
CA ALA A 104 -12.79 5.55 -6.62
C ALA A 104 -11.27 5.31 -6.60
N LEU A 105 -10.61 5.33 -7.76
CA LEU A 105 -9.15 5.20 -7.85
C LEU A 105 -8.42 6.36 -7.19
N ALA A 106 -8.91 7.60 -7.35
CA ALA A 106 -8.33 8.77 -6.69
C ALA A 106 -8.42 8.66 -5.17
N LEU A 107 -9.57 8.26 -4.62
CA LEU A 107 -9.77 8.03 -3.19
C LEU A 107 -8.84 6.92 -2.68
N LEU A 108 -8.76 5.80 -3.40
CA LEU A 108 -7.88 4.69 -3.07
C LEU A 108 -6.42 5.14 -3.02
N ASN A 109 -5.94 5.84 -4.04
CA ASN A 109 -4.56 6.32 -4.13
C ASN A 109 -4.22 7.32 -3.02
N ASP A 110 -5.11 8.28 -2.75
CA ASP A 110 -4.93 9.26 -1.68
C ASP A 110 -4.88 8.61 -0.29
N ALA A 111 -5.82 7.70 0.01
CA ALA A 111 -5.86 6.99 1.28
C ALA A 111 -4.64 6.08 1.49
N VAL A 112 -4.19 5.37 0.44
CA VAL A 112 -2.97 4.56 0.46
C VAL A 112 -1.75 5.43 0.74
N LYS A 113 -1.59 6.53 0.02
CA LYS A 113 -0.47 7.47 0.21
C LYS A 113 -0.44 8.02 1.64
N LYS A 114 -1.59 8.45 2.17
CA LYS A 114 -1.71 8.93 3.55
C LYS A 114 -1.36 7.85 4.57
N GLY A 115 -1.78 6.61 4.34
CA GLY A 115 -1.44 5.47 5.20
C GLY A 115 0.05 5.16 5.21
N GLY A 116 0.70 5.17 4.03
CA GLY A 116 2.14 4.94 3.90
C GLY A 116 2.98 6.03 4.58
N VAL A 117 2.67 7.31 4.34
CA VAL A 117 3.36 8.44 4.98
C VAL A 117 3.24 8.39 6.50
N MET A 118 2.06 8.03 7.03
CA MET A 118 1.83 7.87 8.47
C MET A 118 2.76 6.80 9.09
N ALA A 119 3.02 5.70 8.37
CA ALA A 119 3.90 4.63 8.84
C ALA A 119 5.38 5.05 8.84
N CYS A 120 5.81 5.90 7.90
CA CYS A 120 7.18 6.39 7.82
C CYS A 120 7.51 7.49 8.85
N ASN A 121 6.55 8.34 9.20
CA ASN A 121 6.79 9.47 10.10
C ASN A 121 7.01 9.08 11.57
N GLN A 122 6.57 7.89 12.01
CA GLN A 122 6.76 7.43 13.39
C GLN A 122 8.11 6.72 13.63
N GLY A 123 8.95 6.54 12.60
CA GLY A 123 10.26 5.89 12.71
C GLY A 123 11.45 6.82 13.01
N ARG A 124 11.22 8.14 13.12
CA ARG A 124 12.29 9.15 13.31
C ARG A 124 12.49 9.63 14.76
N ARG A 125 11.92 8.95 15.75
CA ARG A 125 12.28 9.14 17.16
C ARG A 125 13.17 7.98 17.62
N ALA A 126 14.46 8.12 17.35
CA ALA A 126 15.57 7.49 18.06
C ALA A 126 16.74 8.46 18.00
#